data_AF-A0A258YDZ3-F1
#
_entry.id   AF-A0A258YDZ3-F1
#
_cell.length_a   1.000
_cell.length_b   1.000
_cell.length_c   1.000
_cell.angle_alpha   90.00
_cell.angle_beta   90.00
_cell.angle_gamma   90.00
#
_symmetry.space_group_name_H-M   'P 1'
#
loop_
_entity.id
_entity.type
_entity.pdbx_description
1 polymer ?
#
loop_
_entity_poly.entity_id
_entity_poly.type
_entity_poly.pdbx_seq_one_letter_code
_entity_poly.pdbx_strand_id
1 'polypeptide(L)'
;MMGIEFLYNRLDTKAPMNYYSGGPKSGTFDAGINNFMLGVNRYFVSNDKVEGFGGLLVGITSFKIGTATATKFGYGFRLGANVWATPKVGLKFQAQLMSASQAVGGGFYLGTGGAGAGVSSYSSFYQFGLGGGLVFKLGQ
;
A
#
# COMPACT_ATOMS: atom_id res chain seq x y z
N MET A 1 -24.62 0.19 4.32
CA MET A 1 -24.00 -0.86 5.17
C MET A 1 -22.54 -0.50 5.42
N MET A 2 -21.96 -0.87 6.57
CA MET A 2 -20.52 -0.74 6.85
C MET A 2 -19.85 -2.11 6.84
N GLY A 3 -18.58 -2.17 6.43
CA GLY A 3 -17.80 -3.41 6.42
C GLY A 3 -16.36 -3.17 6.86
N ILE A 4 -15.74 -4.20 7.42
CA ILE A 4 -14.31 -4.20 7.79
C ILE A 4 -13.58 -5.12 6.80
N GLU A 5 -12.38 -4.73 6.40
CA GLU A 5 -11.55 -5.53 5.49
C GLU A 5 -10.08 -5.48 5.90
N PHE A 6 -9.38 -6.57 5.63
CA PHE A 6 -7.93 -6.62 5.70
C PHE A 6 -7.35 -6.64 4.29
N LEU A 7 -6.34 -5.81 4.06
CA LEU A 7 -5.63 -5.71 2.79
C LEU A 7 -4.14 -5.98 3.00
N TYR A 8 -3.64 -6.95 2.24
CA TYR A 8 -2.22 -7.18 2.06
C TYR A 8 -1.84 -6.82 0.62
N ASN A 9 -0.85 -5.95 0.46
CA ASN A 9 -0.34 -5.56 -0.85
C ASN A 9 1.19 -5.47 -0.85
N ARG A 10 1.82 -6.22 -1.74
CA ARG A 10 3.28 -6.25 -1.91
C ARG A 10 3.67 -5.79 -3.30
N LEU A 11 4.63 -4.88 -3.36
CA LEU A 11 5.25 -4.40 -4.59
C LEU A 11 6.75 -4.57 -4.48
N ASP A 12 7.33 -5.43 -5.31
CA ASP A 12 8.78 -5.54 -5.48
C ASP A 12 9.20 -4.77 -6.74
N THR A 13 10.27 -3.98 -6.65
CA THR A 13 10.80 -3.17 -7.74
C THR A 13 12.32 -3.04 -7.64
N LYS A 14 12.95 -2.48 -8.67
CA LYS A 14 14.39 -2.20 -8.70
C LYS A 14 14.59 -0.69 -8.69
N ALA A 15 15.31 -0.19 -7.69
CA ALA A 15 15.61 1.22 -7.53
C ALA A 15 17.03 1.51 -8.06
N PRO A 16 17.18 2.16 -9.22
CA PRO A 16 18.47 2.70 -9.63
C PRO A 16 18.82 3.87 -8.72
N MET A 17 19.95 3.79 -8.04
CA MET A 17 20.41 4.82 -7.12
C MET A 17 21.85 5.21 -7.47
N ASN A 18 22.07 6.53 -7.57
CA ASN A 18 23.41 7.09 -7.60
C ASN A 18 23.82 7.39 -6.15
N TYR A 19 24.93 6.83 -5.71
CA TYR A 19 25.45 7.03 -4.37
C TYR A 19 26.94 7.36 -4.41
N TYR A 20 27.39 8.16 -3.45
CA TYR A 20 28.78 8.54 -3.33
C TYR A 20 29.50 7.59 -2.38
N SER A 21 30.50 6.85 -2.88
CA SER A 21 31.33 5.94 -2.08
C SER A 21 32.73 5.83 -2.69
N GLY A 22 33.60 6.75 -2.28
CA GLY A 22 34.94 6.93 -2.87
C GLY A 22 34.91 7.39 -4.33
N GLY A 23 33.84 8.08 -4.74
CA GLY A 23 33.52 8.47 -6.12
C GLY A 23 32.02 8.29 -6.42
N PRO A 24 31.50 8.89 -7.52
CA PRO A 24 30.12 8.68 -7.95
C PRO A 24 29.95 7.26 -8.50
N LYS A 25 29.08 6.47 -7.87
CA LYS A 25 28.74 5.10 -8.28
C LYS A 25 27.24 5.00 -8.52
N SER A 26 26.86 4.25 -9.56
CA SER A 26 25.47 3.91 -9.87
C SER A 26 25.25 2.43 -9.56
N GLY A 27 24.26 2.11 -8.73
CA GLY A 27 23.87 0.75 -8.39
C GLY A 27 22.37 0.55 -8.50
N THR A 28 21.93 -0.65 -8.85
CA THR A 28 20.51 -1.03 -8.79
C THR A 28 20.28 -1.83 -7.52
N PHE A 29 19.43 -1.33 -6.64
CA PHE A 29 19.07 -1.99 -5.39
C PHE A 29 17.66 -2.58 -5.50
N ASP A 30 17.47 -3.77 -4.97
CA ASP A 30 16.12 -4.34 -4.86
C ASP A 30 15.35 -3.55 -3.81
N ALA A 31 14.20 -3.01 -4.20
CA ALA A 31 13.30 -2.27 -3.34
C ALA A 31 11.97 -3.01 -3.23
N GLY A 32 11.37 -2.98 -2.05
CA GLY A 32 10.10 -3.66 -1.78
C GLY A 32 9.22 -2.82 -0.87
N ILE A 33 7.92 -2.87 -1.11
CA ILE A 33 6.91 -2.20 -0.30
C ILE A 33 5.85 -3.23 0.08
N ASN A 34 5.71 -3.46 1.38
CA ASN A 34 4.72 -4.38 1.95
C ASN A 34 3.72 -3.60 2.78
N ASN A 35 2.44 -3.66 2.42
CA ASN A 35 1.37 -2.97 3.12
C ASN A 35 0.46 -3.99 3.81
N PHE A 36 0.22 -3.77 5.10
CA PHE A 36 -0.71 -4.50 5.93
C PHE A 36 -1.73 -3.50 6.48
N MET A 37 -2.91 -3.45 5.86
CA MET A 37 -3.91 -2.41 6.13
C MET A 37 -5.21 -3.03 6.62
N LEU A 38 -5.83 -2.36 7.59
CA LEU A 38 -7.21 -2.56 7.98
C LEU A 38 -8.06 -1.42 7.43
N GLY A 39 -9.19 -1.78 6.83
CA GLY A 39 -10.07 -0.86 6.13
C GLY A 39 -11.46 -0.86 6.71
N VAL A 40 -12.04 0.34 6.84
CA VAL A 40 -13.48 0.51 7.09
C VAL A 40 -14.13 1.01 5.81
N ASN A 41 -15.10 0.25 5.31
CA ASN A 41 -15.86 0.55 4.09
C ASN A 41 -17.27 0.99 4.42
N ARG A 42 -17.77 1.93 3.64
CA ARG A 42 -19.18 2.24 3.51
C ARG A 42 -19.64 1.89 2.09
N TYR A 43 -20.72 1.10 2.03
CA TYR A 43 -21.43 0.78 0.80
C TYR A 43 -22.56 1.80 0.60
N PHE A 44 -22.60 2.47 -0.56
CA PHE A 44 -23.48 3.62 -0.82
C PHE A 44 -24.34 3.51 -2.09
N VAL A 45 -23.86 2.84 -3.14
CA VAL A 45 -24.71 2.39 -4.25
C VAL A 45 -24.96 0.91 -4.00
N SER A 46 -26.21 0.46 -3.93
CA SER A 46 -26.51 -0.97 -3.81
C SER A 46 -27.79 -1.26 -4.58
N ASN A 47 -27.65 -1.94 -5.71
CA ASN A 47 -28.74 -2.61 -6.42
C ASN A 47 -28.36 -4.10 -6.57
N ASP A 48 -29.25 -4.91 -7.16
CA ASP A 48 -29.03 -6.36 -7.29
C ASP A 48 -27.78 -6.74 -8.10
N LYS A 49 -27.24 -5.82 -8.91
CA LYS A 49 -26.12 -6.08 -9.83
C LYS A 49 -24.83 -5.33 -9.47
N VAL A 50 -24.92 -4.18 -8.82
CA VAL A 50 -23.80 -3.27 -8.58
C VAL A 50 -23.89 -2.71 -7.17
N GLU A 51 -22.78 -2.85 -6.45
CA GLU A 51 -22.62 -2.31 -5.11
C GLU A 51 -21.34 -1.47 -5.02
N GLY A 52 -21.50 -0.14 -5.01
CA GLY A 52 -20.40 0.81 -4.87
C GLY A 52 -19.99 0.99 -3.40
N PHE A 53 -18.68 1.04 -3.17
CA PHE A 53 -18.10 1.21 -1.83
C PHE A 53 -16.94 2.20 -1.82
N GLY A 54 -16.77 2.85 -0.68
CA GLY A 54 -15.65 3.75 -0.40
C GLY A 54 -15.21 3.57 1.04
N GLY A 55 -13.93 3.71 1.32
CA GLY A 55 -13.39 3.43 2.63
C GLY A 55 -12.05 4.07 2.93
N LEU A 56 -11.72 4.08 4.21
CA LEU A 56 -10.42 4.49 4.71
C LEU A 56 -9.61 3.25 5.09
N LEU A 57 -8.30 3.35 4.95
CA LEU A 57 -7.31 2.31 5.25
C LEU A 57 -6.33 2.87 6.29
N VAL A 58 -6.01 2.08 7.30
CA VAL A 58 -4.97 2.37 8.28
C VAL A 58 -4.20 1.10 8.61
N GLY A 59 -2.91 1.21 8.90
CA GLY A 59 -2.11 0.04 9.22
C GLY A 59 -0.63 0.32 9.15
N ILE A 60 0.12 -0.64 8.62
CA ILE A 60 1.57 -0.65 8.63
C ILE A 60 2.11 -0.86 7.22
N THR A 61 3.05 -0.02 6.81
CA THR A 61 3.81 -0.15 5.57
C THR A 61 5.28 -0.41 5.88
N SER A 62 5.81 -1.53 5.41
CA SER A 62 7.22 -1.88 5.50
C SER A 62 7.91 -1.63 4.17
N PHE A 63 9.01 -0.88 4.20
CA PHE A 63 9.88 -0.58 3.08
C PHE A 63 11.16 -1.39 3.21
N LYS A 64 11.60 -1.99 2.10
CA LYS A 64 12.87 -2.71 1.99
C LYS A 64 13.69 -2.07 0.87
N ILE A 65 14.99 -1.83 1.10
CA ILE A 65 15.96 -1.43 0.08
C ILE A 65 17.25 -2.20 0.34
N GLY A 66 17.61 -3.12 -0.57
CA GLY A 66 18.73 -4.04 -0.36
C GLY A 66 18.53 -4.87 0.92
N THR A 67 19.44 -4.70 1.88
CA THR A 67 19.37 -5.33 3.21
C THR A 67 18.65 -4.49 4.26
N ALA A 68 18.40 -3.20 4.00
CA ALA A 68 17.77 -2.28 4.94
C ALA A 68 16.25 -2.41 4.91
N THR A 69 15.61 -2.40 6.09
CA THR A 69 14.15 -2.45 6.24
C THR A 69 13.68 -1.40 7.25
N ALA A 70 12.54 -0.77 7.01
CA ALA A 70 11.89 0.13 7.95
C ALA A 70 10.39 0.01 7.85
N THR A 71 9.74 0.18 8.99
CA THR A 71 8.32 -0.02 9.15
C THR A 71 7.71 1.30 9.60
N LYS A 72 6.69 1.76 8.89
CA LYS A 72 6.03 3.04 9.11
C LYS A 72 4.53 2.85 9.24
N PHE A 73 3.87 3.77 9.93
CA PHE A 73 2.42 3.80 9.95
C PHE A 73 1.88 4.21 8.58
N GLY A 74 1.00 3.37 8.02
CA GLY A 74 0.38 3.56 6.72
C GLY A 74 -1.07 3.99 6.85
N TYR A 75 -1.51 4.83 5.92
CA TYR A 75 -2.89 5.27 5.80
C TYR A 75 -3.28 5.39 4.34
N GLY A 76 -4.56 5.39 4.05
CA GLY A 76 -5.03 5.53 2.69
C GLY A 76 -6.53 5.60 2.60
N PHE A 77 -7.00 5.69 1.36
CA PHE A 77 -8.40 5.58 1.04
C PHE A 77 -8.58 4.69 -0.17
N ARG A 78 -9.81 4.24 -0.36
CA ARG A 78 -10.19 3.42 -1.50
C ARG A 78 -11.60 3.71 -1.94
N LEU A 79 -11.82 3.42 -3.21
CA LEU A 79 -13.10 3.52 -3.88
C LEU A 79 -13.23 2.32 -4.81
N GLY A 80 -14.41 1.72 -4.90
CA GLY A 80 -14.61 0.57 -5.74
C GLY A 80 -16.07 0.22 -5.95
N ALA A 81 -16.29 -0.83 -6.72
CA ALA A 81 -17.59 -1.39 -6.97
C ALA A 81 -17.51 -2.92 -7.05
N ASN A 82 -18.51 -3.58 -6.47
CA ASN A 82 -18.77 -5.00 -6.63
C ASN A 82 -19.83 -5.17 -7.72
N VAL A 83 -19.55 -5.97 -8.74
CA VAL A 83 -20.49 -6.35 -9.80
C VAL A 83 -20.92 -7.79 -9.54
N TRP A 84 -22.18 -7.99 -9.16
CA TRP A 84 -22.75 -9.29 -8.82
C TRP A 84 -23.21 -10.02 -10.08
N ALA A 85 -22.57 -11.15 -10.39
CA ALA A 85 -23.02 -12.04 -11.46
C ALA A 85 -24.18 -12.93 -11.00
N THR A 86 -24.16 -13.29 -9.72
CA THR A 86 -25.26 -13.98 -9.01
C THR A 86 -25.45 -13.31 -7.64
N PRO A 87 -26.53 -13.62 -6.91
CA PRO A 87 -26.73 -13.06 -5.57
C PRO A 87 -25.58 -13.35 -4.58
N LYS A 88 -24.76 -14.37 -4.84
CA LYS A 88 -23.69 -14.85 -3.94
C LYS A 88 -22.27 -14.65 -4.47
N VAL A 89 -22.10 -14.45 -5.77
CA VAL A 89 -20.78 -14.37 -6.43
C VAL A 89 -20.71 -13.13 -7.31
N GLY A 90 -19.65 -12.35 -7.15
CA GLY A 90 -19.39 -11.17 -7.94
C GLY A 90 -17.91 -10.92 -8.19
N LEU A 91 -17.67 -9.89 -9.00
CA LEU A 91 -16.35 -9.32 -9.26
C LEU A 91 -16.21 -8.02 -8.47
N LYS A 92 -15.09 -7.86 -7.78
CA LYS A 92 -14.73 -6.63 -7.08
C LYS A 92 -13.76 -5.84 -7.94
N PHE A 93 -14.00 -4.56 -8.09
CA PHE A 93 -13.08 -3.60 -8.70
C PHE A 93 -12.78 -2.52 -7.66
N GLN A 94 -11.50 -2.21 -7.46
CA GLN A 94 -11.08 -1.23 -6.49
C GLN A 94 -9.90 -0.38 -6.99
N ALA A 95 -10.01 0.91 -6.72
CA ALA A 95 -8.93 1.87 -6.76
C ALA A 95 -8.55 2.24 -5.33
N GLN A 96 -7.27 2.28 -5.04
CA GLN A 96 -6.76 2.65 -3.73
C GLN A 96 -5.58 3.60 -3.86
N LEU A 97 -5.52 4.56 -2.95
CA LEU A 97 -4.36 5.42 -2.76
C LEU A 97 -3.88 5.22 -1.33
N MET A 98 -2.63 4.76 -1.20
CA MET A 98 -2.00 4.51 0.09
C MET A 98 -0.78 5.40 0.25
N SER A 99 -0.51 5.81 1.47
CA SER A 99 0.67 6.55 1.86
C SER A 99 1.18 6.04 3.21
N ALA A 100 2.40 6.41 3.56
CA ALA A 100 2.98 6.11 4.85
C ALA A 100 3.41 7.41 5.54
N SER A 101 3.00 7.58 6.79
CA SER A 101 3.44 8.69 7.62
C SER A 101 4.94 8.54 7.92
N GLN A 102 5.68 9.64 7.79
CA GLN A 102 7.10 9.68 8.12
C GLN A 102 7.37 10.18 9.55
N ALA A 103 6.32 10.53 10.31
CA ALA A 103 6.41 11.33 11.53
C ALA A 103 6.65 10.53 12.83
N VAL A 104 6.75 9.19 12.79
CA VAL A 104 7.20 8.40 13.94
C VAL A 104 8.12 7.28 13.44
N GLY A 105 9.43 7.53 13.45
CA GLY A 105 10.47 6.54 13.14
C GLY A 105 11.35 6.95 11.95
N GLY A 106 12.66 6.98 12.19
CA GLY A 106 13.71 7.58 11.33
C GLY A 106 13.64 7.25 9.84
N GLY A 107 14.14 8.19 9.03
CA GLY A 107 14.37 7.97 7.61
C GLY A 107 15.54 7.02 7.36
N PHE A 108 15.73 6.64 6.10
CA PHE A 108 16.92 5.90 5.67
C PHE A 108 17.94 6.88 5.08
N TYR A 109 19.20 6.76 5.49
CA TYR A 109 20.36 7.40 4.88
C TYR A 109 21.36 6.34 4.44
N LEU A 110 21.69 6.32 3.15
CA LEU A 110 22.82 5.53 2.65
C LEU A 110 24.05 6.43 2.65
N GLY A 111 24.97 6.19 3.59
CA GLY A 111 26.24 6.92 3.73
C GLY A 111 27.44 6.04 3.42
N THR A 112 28.63 6.66 3.29
CA THR A 112 29.92 6.03 2.90
C THR A 112 30.44 4.94 3.85
N GLY A 113 29.70 4.57 4.90
CA GLY A 113 30.02 3.53 5.88
C GLY A 113 28.90 2.52 6.15
N GLY A 114 27.86 2.44 5.31
CA GLY A 114 26.76 1.49 5.44
C GLY A 114 25.37 2.12 5.31
N ALA A 115 24.33 1.29 5.27
CA ALA A 115 22.94 1.73 5.33
C ALA A 115 22.58 2.08 6.78
N GLY A 116 22.56 3.38 7.08
CA GLY A 116 22.16 3.91 8.38
C GLY A 116 20.75 4.48 8.34
N ALA A 117 20.04 4.44 9.46
CA ALA A 117 18.81 5.21 9.61
C ALA A 117 19.19 6.66 9.99
N GLY A 118 18.77 7.63 9.19
CA GLY A 118 18.93 9.06 9.47
C GLY A 118 17.63 9.79 9.18
N VAL A 119 17.33 10.84 9.95
CA VAL A 119 16.08 11.59 9.81
C VAL A 119 16.18 12.52 8.59
N SER A 120 15.65 12.08 7.45
CA SER A 120 15.42 12.91 6.26
C SER A 120 13.91 13.08 6.09
N SER A 121 13.43 14.31 6.29
CA SER A 121 12.00 14.65 6.40
C SER A 121 11.26 14.78 5.06
N TYR A 122 11.75 14.22 3.96
CA TYR A 122 11.10 14.41 2.65
C TYR A 122 11.11 13.16 1.77
N SER A 123 10.05 12.37 1.87
CA SER A 123 9.55 11.48 0.83
C SER A 123 8.10 11.11 1.13
N SER A 124 7.20 11.89 0.56
CA SER A 124 5.76 11.64 0.52
C SER A 124 5.51 10.51 -0.49
N PHE A 125 5.61 9.26 -0.05
CA PHE A 125 5.27 8.12 -0.90
C PHE A 125 3.74 8.04 -1.06
N TYR A 126 3.29 8.01 -2.31
CA TYR A 126 1.90 7.69 -2.66
C TYR A 126 1.89 6.49 -3.60
N GLN A 127 1.21 5.43 -3.17
CA GLN A 127 0.96 4.24 -3.98
C GLN A 127 -0.46 4.27 -4.50
N PHE A 128 -0.60 4.57 -5.79
CA PHE A 128 -1.84 4.30 -6.49
C PHE A 128 -1.89 2.83 -6.91
N GLY A 129 -3.01 2.17 -6.63
CA GLY A 129 -3.26 0.79 -7.00
C GLY A 129 -4.64 0.65 -7.63
N LEU A 130 -4.70 -0.03 -8.77
CA LEU A 130 -5.93 -0.58 -9.33
C LEU A 130 -5.88 -2.08 -9.15
N GLY A 131 -6.96 -2.64 -8.64
CA GLY A 131 -7.07 -4.07 -8.38
C GLY A 131 -8.48 -4.55 -8.61
N GLY A 132 -8.59 -5.86 -8.79
CA GLY A 132 -9.87 -6.52 -8.80
C GLY A 132 -9.73 -7.96 -8.29
N GLY A 133 -10.85 -8.58 -8.01
CA GLY A 133 -10.89 -9.94 -7.50
C GLY A 133 -12.30 -10.50 -7.47
N LEU A 134 -12.46 -11.65 -6.81
CA LEU A 134 -13.75 -12.27 -6.58
C LEU A 134 -14.30 -11.83 -5.22
N VAL A 135 -15.61 -11.62 -5.16
CA VAL A 135 -16.33 -11.36 -3.92
C VAL A 135 -17.44 -12.41 -3.74
N PHE A 136 -17.55 -12.92 -2.51
CA PHE A 136 -18.50 -13.95 -2.14
C PHE A 136 -19.35 -13.46 -0.96
N LYS A 137 -20.66 -13.60 -1.05
CA LYS A 137 -21.55 -13.42 0.11
C LYS A 137 -21.69 -14.75 0.83
N LEU A 138 -21.16 -14.83 2.04
CA LEU A 138 -21.28 -15.99 2.92
C LEU A 138 -22.38 -15.71 3.95
N GLY A 139 -23.31 -16.66 4.15
CA GLY A 139 -24.33 -16.58 5.20
C GLY A 139 -25.61 -15.83 4.84
N GLN A 140 -25.94 -15.68 3.55
CA GLN A 140 -27.29 -15.35 3.08
C GLN A 140 -28.02 -16.59 2.57
#